data_AF-W2HJD1-F1
#
_entry.id   AF-W2HJD1-F1
#
_cell.length_a   1.000
_cell.length_b   1.000
_cell.length_c   1.000
_cell.angle_alpha   90.00
_cell.angle_beta   90.00
_cell.angle_gamma   90.00
#
_symmetry.space_group_name_H-M   'P 1'
#
loop_
_entity.id
_entity.type
_entity.pdbx_description
1 polymer ?
#
loop_
_entity_poly.entity_id
_entity_poly.type
_entity_poly.pdbx_seq_one_letter_code
_entity_poly.pdbx_strand_id
1 'polypeptide(L)'
;MLQPNLTDDQRHRVLDDLLKRKATVGIGEWKGCIKQKSGRKTKDRAEIARIRAVPVEERKPHRRHADAAGLSKHLVQALIREGVLKVHSTRIKPYLSGDNKHRRIEHAPTFIGPTTLMFEPMYDIVHVDEKWFHEDDNTRSCFIFDGETALQRSR
;
A
#
# COMPACT_ATOMS: atom_id res chain seq x y z
N MET A 1 11.38 19.73 60.31
CA MET A 1 11.23 18.27 60.15
C MET A 1 10.40 18.02 58.89
N LEU A 2 11.01 17.47 57.85
CA LEU A 2 10.34 17.18 56.57
C LEU A 2 9.40 15.98 56.73
N GLN A 3 8.15 16.12 56.32
CA GLN A 3 7.20 14.99 56.30
C GLN A 3 7.70 13.93 55.29
N PRO A 4 7.71 12.64 55.64
CA PRO A 4 8.15 11.60 54.70
C PRO A 4 7.16 11.50 53.54
N ASN A 5 7.69 11.53 52.31
CA ASN A 5 6.90 11.32 51.09
C ASN A 5 6.36 9.87 51.08
N LEU A 6 5.05 9.71 50.90
CA LEU A 6 4.42 8.39 50.75
C LEU A 6 5.10 7.59 49.62
N THR A 7 5.42 6.33 49.90
CA THR A 7 5.83 5.34 48.88
C THR A 7 4.67 5.01 47.94
N ASP A 8 4.97 4.56 46.72
CA ASP A 8 3.94 4.32 45.69
C ASP A 8 2.87 3.31 46.12
N ASP A 9 3.23 2.30 46.93
CA ASP A 9 2.27 1.36 47.52
C ASP A 9 1.30 2.02 48.51
N GLN A 10 1.76 3.05 49.23
CA GLN A 10 0.92 3.83 50.13
C GLN A 10 0.01 4.78 49.34
N ARG A 11 0.52 5.35 48.24
CA ARG A 11 -0.29 6.17 47.33
C ARG A 11 -1.38 5.35 46.67
N HIS A 12 -1.07 4.13 46.24
CA HIS A 12 -2.04 3.23 45.61
C HIS A 12 -3.13 2.80 46.59
N ARG A 13 -2.75 2.48 47.84
CA ARG A 13 -3.72 2.19 48.91
C ARG A 13 -4.62 3.38 49.23
N VAL A 14 -4.08 4.59 49.30
CA VAL A 14 -4.89 5.80 49.52
C VAL A 14 -5.85 6.07 48.36
N LEU A 15 -5.42 5.81 47.13
CA LEU A 15 -6.26 5.93 45.93
C LEU A 15 -7.41 4.92 45.96
N ASP A 16 -7.13 3.67 46.30
CA ASP A 16 -8.12 2.60 46.47
C ASP A 16 -9.14 2.93 47.58
N ASP A 17 -8.66 3.46 48.71
CA ASP A 17 -9.53 3.84 49.83
C ASP A 17 -10.42 5.03 49.47
N LEU A 18 -9.90 6.00 48.71
CA LEU A 18 -10.67 7.13 48.17
C LEU A 18 -11.72 6.69 47.15
N LEU A 19 -11.38 5.74 46.27
CA LEU A 19 -12.31 5.17 45.29
C LEU A 19 -13.43 4.39 45.97
N LYS A 20 -13.11 3.64 47.03
CA LYS A 20 -14.11 2.93 47.85
C LYS A 20 -15.02 3.87 48.63
N ARG A 21 -14.49 4.98 49.19
CA ARG A 21 -15.29 5.99 49.92
C ARG A 21 -16.22 6.80 49.02
N LYS A 22 -15.92 6.97 47.73
CA LYS A 22 -16.82 7.62 46.77
C LYS A 22 -17.93 6.70 46.23
N ALA A 23 -17.84 5.39 46.46
CA ALA A 23 -18.84 4.42 45.99
C ALA A 23 -20.08 4.31 46.89
N THR A 24 -20.07 4.88 48.10
CA THR A 24 -21.15 4.74 49.10
C THR A 24 -22.11 5.92 49.20
N VAL A 25 -22.08 6.87 48.26
CA VAL A 25 -23.09 7.93 48.15
C VAL A 25 -24.00 7.64 46.96
N GLY A 26 -25.05 6.85 47.20
CA GLY A 26 -26.37 6.95 46.56
C GLY A 26 -26.49 7.10 45.04
N ILE A 27 -25.49 6.75 44.24
CA ILE A 27 -25.54 6.77 42.79
C ILE A 27 -25.23 5.35 42.34
N GLY A 28 -26.24 4.69 41.77
CA GLY A 28 -26.16 3.29 41.35
C GLY A 28 -24.94 2.98 40.50
N GLU A 29 -24.61 1.68 40.42
CA GLU A 29 -23.44 1.13 39.71
C GLU A 29 -23.01 2.00 38.51
N TRP A 30 -21.77 2.51 38.55
CA TRP A 30 -21.17 3.22 37.43
C TRP A 30 -21.05 2.27 36.22
N LYS A 31 -22.10 2.21 35.40
CA LYS A 31 -22.06 1.58 34.10
C LYS A 31 -21.33 2.51 33.15
N GLY A 32 -20.20 2.05 32.60
CA GLY A 32 -19.47 2.81 31.60
C GLY A 32 -20.42 3.29 30.48
N CYS A 33 -20.35 4.57 30.13
CA CYS A 33 -21.22 5.19 29.12
C CYS A 33 -20.86 4.75 27.68
N ILE A 34 -19.90 3.82 27.55
CA ILE A 34 -19.49 3.23 26.29
C ILE A 34 -20.59 2.28 25.83
N LYS A 35 -21.37 2.72 24.85
CA LYS A 35 -22.39 1.90 24.19
C LYS A 35 -21.73 0.60 23.71
N GLN A 36 -22.33 -0.57 23.96
CA GLN A 36 -21.76 -1.89 23.61
C GLN A 36 -21.36 -2.07 22.13
N LYS A 37 -21.88 -1.21 21.23
CA LYS A 37 -21.50 -1.14 19.82
C LYS A 37 -20.65 0.10 19.47
N SER A 38 -19.84 0.62 20.38
CA SER A 38 -18.88 1.69 20.11
C SER A 38 -17.68 1.21 19.28
N GLY A 39 -17.07 2.11 18.52
CA GLY A 39 -15.87 1.83 17.71
C GLY A 39 -16.15 1.53 16.25
N ARG A 40 -15.07 1.50 15.46
CA ARG A 40 -15.12 1.26 14.01
C ARG A 40 -15.60 -0.17 13.73
N LYS A 41 -16.70 -0.31 13.00
CA LYS A 41 -17.20 -1.63 12.57
C LYS A 41 -16.32 -2.21 11.47
N THR A 42 -16.02 -3.50 11.58
CA THR A 42 -15.43 -4.28 10.49
C THR A 42 -16.42 -4.22 9.33
N LYS A 43 -15.94 -3.77 8.16
CA LYS A 43 -16.76 -3.79 6.95
C LYS A 43 -17.03 -5.24 6.57
N ASP A 44 -18.23 -5.48 6.06
CA ASP A 44 -18.62 -6.82 5.64
C ASP A 44 -17.74 -7.26 4.46
N ARG A 45 -17.15 -8.46 4.57
CA ARG A 45 -16.36 -9.06 3.49
C ARG A 45 -17.23 -9.40 2.27
N ALA A 46 -18.56 -9.34 2.39
CA ALA A 46 -19.47 -9.37 1.25
C ALA A 46 -19.16 -8.29 0.19
N GLU A 47 -18.63 -7.12 0.60
CA GLU A 47 -18.20 -6.06 -0.34
C GLU A 47 -17.03 -6.52 -1.25
N ILE A 48 -16.22 -7.48 -0.81
CA ILE A 48 -15.09 -8.05 -1.58
C ILE A 48 -15.59 -8.82 -2.80
N ALA A 49 -16.75 -9.49 -2.69
CA ALA A 49 -17.34 -10.25 -3.79
C ALA A 49 -17.61 -9.37 -5.02
N ARG A 50 -17.86 -8.07 -4.82
CA ARG A 50 -18.07 -7.11 -5.92
C ARG A 50 -16.82 -6.87 -6.75
N ILE A 51 -15.64 -6.81 -6.11
CA ILE A 51 -14.36 -6.73 -6.84
C ILE A 51 -14.14 -8.03 -7.61
N ARG A 52 -14.44 -9.17 -6.98
CA ARG A 52 -14.22 -10.49 -7.57
C ARG A 52 -15.13 -10.76 -8.77
N ALA A 53 -16.33 -10.18 -8.80
CA ALA A 53 -17.27 -10.29 -9.91
C ALA A 53 -16.76 -9.59 -11.20
N VAL A 54 -15.87 -8.60 -11.08
CA VAL A 54 -15.25 -7.93 -12.24
C VAL A 54 -14.16 -8.85 -12.81
N PRO A 55 -14.01 -8.98 -14.14
CA PRO A 55 -12.88 -9.68 -14.75
C PRO A 55 -11.53 -9.08 -14.34
N VAL A 56 -10.48 -9.91 -14.21
CA VAL A 56 -9.16 -9.47 -13.69
C VAL A 56 -8.56 -8.35 -14.55
N GLU A 57 -8.80 -8.38 -15.86
CA GLU A 57 -8.41 -7.39 -16.87
C GLU A 57 -8.88 -5.97 -16.52
N GLU A 58 -10.07 -5.89 -15.94
CA GLU A 58 -10.79 -4.64 -15.67
C GLU A 58 -10.65 -4.18 -14.21
N ARG A 59 -10.07 -4.99 -13.33
CA ARG A 59 -9.82 -4.63 -11.92
C ARG A 59 -8.65 -3.67 -11.75
N LYS A 60 -8.62 -2.57 -12.50
CA LYS A 60 -7.48 -1.64 -12.43
C LYS A 60 -7.39 -1.02 -11.03
N PRO A 61 -6.18 -0.82 -10.47
CA PRO A 61 -5.97 -0.14 -9.20
C PRO A 61 -6.10 1.36 -9.40
N HIS A 62 -7.32 1.79 -9.71
CA HIS A 62 -7.66 3.19 -9.87
C HIS A 62 -8.83 3.51 -8.94
N ARG A 63 -8.77 4.69 -8.32
CA ARG A 63 -9.89 5.26 -7.55
C ARG A 63 -11.24 5.16 -8.28
N ARG A 64 -11.30 5.56 -9.56
CA ARG A 64 -12.47 5.44 -10.44
C ARG A 64 -13.01 4.00 -10.56
N HIS A 65 -12.16 2.98 -10.59
CA HIS A 65 -12.62 1.58 -10.60
C HIS A 65 -13.20 1.16 -9.25
N ALA A 66 -12.58 1.58 -8.14
CA ALA A 66 -13.16 1.35 -6.81
C ALA A 66 -14.53 2.05 -6.68
N ASP A 67 -14.65 3.29 -7.17
CA ASP A 67 -15.89 4.05 -7.19
C ASP A 67 -16.96 3.34 -8.07
N ALA A 68 -16.58 2.83 -9.25
CA ALA A 68 -17.46 2.07 -10.14
C ALA A 68 -17.92 0.73 -9.54
N ALA A 69 -17.06 0.05 -8.77
CA ALA A 69 -17.42 -1.14 -8.01
C ALA A 69 -18.30 -0.84 -6.78
N GLY A 70 -18.60 0.44 -6.52
CA GLY A 70 -19.36 0.89 -5.35
C GLY A 70 -18.60 0.73 -4.03
N LEU A 71 -17.27 0.81 -4.07
CA LEU A 71 -16.38 0.59 -2.93
C LEU A 71 -15.62 1.84 -2.55
N SER A 72 -15.54 2.09 -1.25
CA SER A 72 -14.68 3.17 -0.75
C SER A 72 -13.20 2.87 -1.03
N LYS A 73 -12.44 3.86 -1.50
CA LYS A 73 -10.97 3.81 -1.59
C LYS A 73 -10.31 3.27 -0.31
N HIS A 74 -10.80 3.69 0.86
CA HIS A 74 -10.27 3.24 2.14
C HIS A 74 -10.38 1.72 2.30
N LEU A 75 -11.51 1.11 1.93
CA LEU A 75 -11.69 -0.34 2.05
C LEU A 75 -10.65 -1.07 1.18
N VAL A 76 -10.49 -0.67 -0.07
CA VAL A 76 -9.51 -1.26 -0.98
C VAL A 76 -8.09 -1.17 -0.38
N GLN A 77 -7.72 0.00 0.17
CA GLN A 77 -6.42 0.17 0.80
C GLN A 77 -6.24 -0.68 2.08
N ALA A 78 -7.31 -0.87 2.86
CA ALA A 78 -7.29 -1.76 4.02
C ALA A 78 -7.08 -3.22 3.59
N LEU A 79 -7.77 -3.68 2.55
CA LEU A 79 -7.62 -5.03 2.00
C LEU A 79 -6.21 -5.30 1.46
N ILE A 80 -5.58 -4.29 0.85
CA ILE A 80 -4.18 -4.38 0.41
C ILE A 80 -3.24 -4.49 1.62
N ARG A 81 -3.47 -3.68 2.66
CA ARG A 81 -2.64 -3.71 3.88
C ARG A 81 -2.79 -5.03 4.65
N GLU A 82 -4.00 -5.57 4.69
CA GLU A 82 -4.31 -6.88 5.29
C GLU A 82 -3.82 -8.06 4.44
N GLY A 83 -3.35 -7.81 3.21
CA GLY A 83 -2.80 -8.82 2.30
C GLY A 83 -3.84 -9.61 1.49
N VAL A 84 -5.14 -9.38 1.73
CA VAL A 84 -6.27 -10.04 1.05
C VAL A 84 -6.30 -9.70 -0.45
N LEU A 85 -5.87 -8.47 -0.80
CA LEU A 85 -5.82 -7.98 -2.16
C LEU A 85 -4.37 -7.64 -2.52
N LYS A 86 -3.88 -8.15 -3.64
CA LYS A 86 -2.55 -7.84 -4.16
C LYS A 86 -2.68 -7.04 -5.45
N VAL A 87 -1.85 -6.00 -5.58
CA VAL A 87 -1.71 -5.30 -6.86
C VAL A 87 -0.65 -6.03 -7.67
N HIS A 88 -1.04 -6.50 -8.84
CA HIS A 88 -0.13 -7.08 -9.81
C HIS A 88 0.04 -6.15 -10.99
N SER A 89 1.26 -6.04 -11.52
CA SER A 89 1.59 -5.15 -12.63
C SER A 89 2.30 -5.94 -13.72
N THR A 90 1.79 -5.86 -14.94
CA THR A 90 2.35 -6.49 -16.14
C THR A 90 2.85 -5.44 -17.11
N ARG A 91 3.99 -5.72 -17.73
CA ARG A 91 4.66 -4.81 -18.68
C ARG A 91 4.80 -5.47 -20.04
N ILE A 92 4.49 -4.76 -21.13
CA ILE A 92 4.74 -5.24 -22.50
C ILE A 92 6.24 -5.29 -22.77
N LYS A 93 6.96 -4.24 -22.36
CA LYS A 93 8.39 -4.15 -22.61
C LYS A 93 9.13 -5.18 -21.75
N PRO A 94 9.90 -6.09 -22.38
CA PRO A 94 10.64 -7.11 -21.64
C PRO A 94 11.70 -6.46 -20.76
N TYR A 95 12.06 -7.16 -19.70
CA TYR A 95 13.19 -6.77 -18.86
C TYR A 95 14.51 -6.92 -19.64
N LEU A 96 15.49 -6.10 -19.28
CA LEU A 96 16.85 -6.25 -19.84
C LEU A 96 17.42 -7.59 -19.36
N SER A 97 17.73 -8.47 -20.32
CA SER A 97 18.50 -9.69 -20.05
C SER A 97 19.89 -9.33 -19.55
N GLY A 98 20.57 -10.30 -18.93
CA GLY A 98 21.98 -10.15 -18.52
C GLY A 98 22.84 -9.67 -19.69
N ASP A 99 22.76 -10.33 -20.83
CA ASP A 99 23.52 -9.98 -22.04
C ASP A 99 23.22 -8.58 -22.55
N ASN A 100 21.94 -8.17 -22.56
CA ASN A 100 21.55 -6.82 -22.97
C ASN A 100 22.12 -5.75 -22.04
N LYS A 101 22.29 -6.05 -20.74
CA LYS A 101 22.97 -5.14 -19.80
C LYS A 101 24.47 -5.05 -20.13
N HIS A 102 25.14 -6.18 -20.35
CA HIS A 102 26.57 -6.20 -20.68
C HIS A 102 26.85 -5.41 -21.96
N ARG A 103 26.11 -5.67 -23.05
CA ARG A 103 26.28 -4.91 -24.30
C ARG A 103 26.08 -3.41 -24.13
N ARG A 104 25.16 -2.98 -23.27
CA ARG A 104 24.96 -1.56 -22.96
C ARG A 104 26.14 -0.95 -22.19
N ILE A 105 26.72 -1.71 -21.27
CA ILE A 105 27.91 -1.31 -20.51
C ILE A 105 29.13 -1.24 -21.43
N GLU A 106 29.27 -2.14 -22.41
CA GLU A 106 30.35 -2.10 -23.40
C GLU A 106 30.17 -0.97 -24.42
N HIS A 107 28.92 -0.64 -24.77
CA HIS A 107 28.60 0.42 -25.73
C HIS A 107 28.76 1.83 -25.14
N ALA A 108 28.42 2.07 -23.87
CA ALA A 108 28.47 3.44 -23.32
C ALA A 108 29.89 4.11 -23.36
N PRO A 109 30.99 3.39 -23.06
CA PRO A 109 32.35 3.93 -23.14
C PRO A 109 32.81 4.32 -24.54
N THR A 110 32.20 3.81 -25.61
CA THR A 110 32.63 4.16 -26.99
C THR A 110 32.38 5.62 -27.32
N PHE A 111 31.55 6.32 -26.55
CA PHE A 111 31.26 7.74 -26.69
C PHE A 111 32.10 8.62 -25.76
N ILE A 112 32.99 8.02 -24.96
CA ILE A 112 33.85 8.75 -24.04
C ILE A 112 35.20 8.99 -24.73
N GLY A 113 35.61 10.26 -24.78
CA GLY A 113 36.90 10.65 -25.36
C GLY A 113 38.06 10.08 -24.53
N PRO A 114 39.08 9.46 -25.15
CA PRO A 114 40.15 8.75 -24.43
C PRO A 114 41.04 9.67 -23.58
N THR A 115 41.11 10.96 -23.92
CA THR A 115 41.95 11.95 -23.23
C THR A 115 41.13 12.78 -22.24
N THR A 116 39.96 13.25 -22.67
CA THR A 116 39.12 14.15 -21.85
C THR A 116 38.34 13.38 -20.78
N LEU A 117 38.13 12.07 -20.98
CA LEU A 117 37.26 11.22 -20.15
C LEU A 117 35.83 11.77 -20.01
N MET A 118 35.40 12.56 -20.99
CA MET A 118 34.06 13.15 -21.10
C MET A 118 33.35 12.57 -22.32
N PHE A 119 32.02 12.63 -22.32
CA PHE A 119 31.24 12.28 -23.50
C PHE A 119 31.53 13.25 -24.64
N GLU A 120 31.89 12.70 -25.80
CA GLU A 120 31.99 13.46 -27.04
C GLU A 120 30.59 13.98 -27.43
N PRO A 121 30.50 15.17 -28.05
CA PRO A 121 29.22 15.82 -28.32
C PRO A 121 28.35 15.14 -29.40
N MET A 122 28.84 14.09 -30.05
CA MET A 122 28.12 13.27 -31.06
C MET A 122 27.52 14.09 -32.22
N TYR A 123 28.13 15.23 -32.59
CA TYR A 123 27.61 16.11 -33.66
C TYR A 123 27.58 15.45 -35.05
N ASP A 124 28.31 14.35 -35.22
CA ASP A 124 28.39 13.54 -36.43
C ASP A 124 27.40 12.35 -36.44
N ILE A 125 26.61 12.17 -35.37
CA ILE A 125 25.67 11.05 -35.24
C ILE A 125 24.23 11.54 -35.43
N VAL A 126 23.55 10.96 -36.42
CA VAL A 126 22.12 11.18 -36.64
C VAL A 126 21.33 10.00 -36.07
N HIS A 127 20.57 10.23 -35.00
CA HIS A 127 19.68 9.22 -34.42
C HIS A 127 18.36 9.14 -35.21
N VAL A 128 18.08 7.96 -35.76
CA VAL A 128 16.80 7.65 -36.42
C VAL A 128 16.10 6.59 -35.59
N ASP A 129 14.83 6.83 -35.26
CA ASP A 129 13.99 5.87 -34.54
C ASP A 129 12.58 5.87 -35.13
N GLU A 130 11.98 4.69 -35.23
CA GLU A 130 10.60 4.53 -35.66
C GLU A 130 9.71 4.32 -34.42
N LYS A 131 8.76 5.23 -34.23
CA LYS A 131 7.86 5.19 -33.08
C LYS A 131 6.47 4.69 -33.51
N TRP A 132 6.18 3.45 -33.11
CA TRP A 132 4.84 2.88 -33.24
C TRP A 132 3.92 3.39 -32.12
N PHE A 133 2.73 3.87 -32.50
CA PHE A 133 1.68 4.21 -31.56
C PHE A 133 0.84 2.96 -31.29
N HIS A 134 0.93 2.43 -30.08
CA HIS A 134 0.12 1.30 -29.65
C HIS A 134 -1.20 1.81 -29.05
N GLU A 135 -2.28 1.09 -29.31
CA GLU A 135 -3.56 1.28 -28.62
C GLU A 135 -3.45 0.96 -27.12
N ASP A 136 -2.47 0.11 -26.77
CA ASP A 136 -2.32 -0.42 -25.43
C ASP A 136 -1.18 0.22 -24.63
N ASP A 137 -1.38 0.34 -23.32
CA ASP A 137 -0.46 0.94 -22.37
C ASP A 137 0.71 0.00 -22.03
N ASN A 138 1.94 0.52 -22.01
CA ASN A 138 3.15 -0.24 -21.68
C ASN A 138 3.06 -1.03 -20.35
N THR A 139 2.34 -0.49 -19.37
CA THR A 139 2.18 -1.09 -18.05
C THR A 139 0.70 -1.14 -17.70
N ARG A 140 0.19 -2.31 -17.33
CA ARG A 140 -1.16 -2.49 -16.79
C ARG A 140 -1.06 -3.05 -15.39
N SER A 141 -1.87 -2.54 -14.48
CA SER A 141 -1.97 -3.06 -13.13
C SER A 141 -3.39 -3.50 -12.85
N CYS A 142 -3.55 -4.57 -12.07
CA CYS A 142 -4.84 -5.11 -11.66
C CYS A 142 -4.81 -5.61 -10.22
N PHE A 143 -5.99 -5.72 -9.62
CA PHE A 143 -6.17 -6.37 -8.32
C PHE A 143 -6.36 -7.87 -8.48
N ILE A 144 -5.62 -8.63 -7.66
CA ILE A 144 -5.63 -10.09 -7.64
C ILE A 144 -5.90 -10.57 -6.21
N PHE A 145 -6.75 -11.57 -6.08
CA PHE A 145 -7.02 -12.26 -4.81
C PHE A 145 -6.07 -13.42 -4.56
N ASP A 146 -5.94 -13.84 -3.30
CA ASP A 146 -5.18 -15.04 -2.97
C ASP A 146 -5.75 -16.27 -3.69
N GLY A 147 -4.89 -16.96 -4.45
CA GLY A 147 -5.24 -18.14 -5.26
C GLY A 147 -5.63 -17.85 -6.72
N GLU A 148 -5.75 -16.58 -7.13
CA GLU A 148 -5.98 -16.23 -8.53
C GLU A 148 -4.65 -16.04 -9.28
N THR A 149 -4.58 -16.56 -10.51
CA THR A 149 -3.39 -16.38 -11.36
C THR A 149 -3.48 -15.03 -12.07
N ALA A 150 -2.37 -14.29 -12.05
CA ALA A 150 -2.25 -13.08 -12.85
C ALA A 150 -2.32 -13.40 -14.34
N LEU A 151 -3.02 -12.56 -15.08
CA LEU A 151 -3.02 -12.60 -16.53
C LEU A 151 -1.59 -12.44 -17.04
N GLN A 152 -1.12 -13.44 -17.77
CA GLN A 152 0.10 -13.32 -18.55
C GLN A 152 -0.22 -12.45 -19.76
N ARG A 153 0.55 -11.39 -19.92
CA ARG A 153 0.40 -10.51 -21.07
C ARG A 153 1.22 -11.09 -22.21
N SER A 154 0.55 -11.63 -23.22
CA SER A 154 1.21 -11.99 -24.47
C SER A 154 1.65 -10.71 -25.18
N ARG A 155 2.81 -10.79 -25.83
CA ARG A 155 3.30 -9.73 -26.72
C ARG A 155 2.54 -9.74 -28.03
#